data_AF-A0A2K2VIV5-F1
#
_entry.id   AF-A0A2K2VIV5-F1
#
_cell.length_a   1.000
_cell.length_b   1.000
_cell.length_c   1.000
_cell.angle_alpha   90.00
_cell.angle_beta   90.00
_cell.angle_gamma   90.00
#
_symmetry.space_group_name_H-M   'P 1'
#
loop_
_entity.id
_entity.type
_entity.pdbx_description
1 polymer ?
#
loop_
_entity_poly.entity_id
_entity_poly.type
_entity_poly.pdbx_seq_one_letter_code
_entity_poly.pdbx_strand_id
1 'polypeptide(L)'
;MNLFIKLLPIFLATTLYAKEMEKDNFILLQFLILTLVLIIIILYKTYAIKKLNTKLNQKIKSEIEKSREKDKMLFEQNKFISMGEVMENIAHQWRQPLSQINSSVLVIDDVLHEKNFKDSVIEEKLLEIESLTKYMSNTINDFKNFFDQDKKYETFFLNELIEKSIYIVKGTFKANNIEIENNINNRYEYLGFQNELQHVIVVLLNNAKDAFITELSHLIL
;
A
#
# COMPACT_ATOMS: atom_id res chain seq x y z
N MET A 1 39.71 -30.50 10.51
CA MET A 1 40.83 -31.37 10.93
C MET A 1 40.43 -32.81 10.68
N ASN A 2 41.16 -33.49 9.81
CA ASN A 2 40.72 -34.73 9.16
C ASN A 2 40.52 -35.85 10.18
N LEU A 3 39.32 -36.45 10.25
CA LEU A 3 38.99 -37.54 11.19
C LEU A 3 40.01 -38.69 11.11
N PHE A 4 40.56 -38.89 9.90
CA PHE A 4 41.65 -39.82 9.61
C PHE A 4 42.92 -39.59 10.47
N ILE A 5 43.32 -38.32 10.65
CA ILE A 5 44.50 -37.95 11.44
C ILE A 5 44.28 -38.23 12.94
N LYS A 6 43.04 -38.10 13.43
CA LYS A 6 42.69 -38.40 14.82
C LYS A 6 42.58 -39.90 15.12
N LEU A 7 42.25 -40.72 14.12
CA LEU A 7 42.09 -42.17 14.27
C LEU A 7 43.41 -42.93 14.04
N LEU A 8 44.39 -42.33 13.35
CA LEU A 8 45.69 -42.93 13.04
C LEU A 8 46.47 -43.44 14.28
N PRO A 9 46.54 -42.71 15.41
CA PRO A 9 47.27 -43.18 16.60
C PRO A 9 46.60 -44.39 17.25
N ILE A 10 45.27 -44.43 17.25
CA ILE A 10 44.47 -45.53 17.79
C ILE A 10 44.70 -46.78 16.93
N PHE A 11 44.67 -46.63 15.60
CA PHE A 11 44.97 -47.70 14.67
C PHE A 11 46.37 -48.28 14.91
N LEU A 12 47.41 -47.43 14.98
CA LEU A 12 48.79 -47.84 15.24
C LEU A 12 48.96 -48.58 16.59
N ALA A 13 48.34 -48.08 17.65
CA ALA A 13 48.36 -48.71 18.97
C ALA A 13 47.71 -50.10 18.96
N THR A 14 46.57 -50.25 18.27
CA THR A 14 45.89 -51.55 18.15
C THR A 14 46.66 -52.55 17.30
N THR A 15 47.36 -52.11 16.23
CA THR A 15 48.20 -52.99 15.43
C THR A 15 49.44 -53.49 16.17
N LEU A 16 49.98 -52.68 17.08
CA LEU A 16 51.09 -53.07 17.96
C LEU A 16 50.63 -54.11 18.98
N TYR A 17 49.49 -53.87 19.63
CA TYR A 17 48.91 -54.78 20.62
C TYR A 17 48.52 -56.15 20.03
N ALA A 18 47.97 -56.16 18.82
CA ALA A 18 47.48 -57.39 18.22
C ALA A 18 48.62 -58.30 17.68
N LYS A 19 49.86 -57.78 17.56
CA LYS A 19 51.03 -58.54 17.09
C LYS A 19 51.42 -59.72 18.00
N GLU A 20 50.93 -59.72 19.24
CA GLU A 20 51.13 -60.80 20.23
C GLU A 20 50.08 -61.93 20.13
N MET A 21 49.10 -61.83 19.21
CA MET A 21 48.05 -62.84 18.99
C MET A 21 48.40 -63.85 17.88
N GLU A 22 47.73 -65.01 17.89
CA GLU A 22 47.73 -65.93 16.76
C GLU A 22 47.29 -65.23 15.46
N LYS A 23 47.94 -65.59 14.35
CA LYS A 23 47.85 -64.87 13.07
C LYS A 23 46.42 -64.70 12.55
N ASP A 24 45.56 -65.70 12.74
CA ASP A 24 44.17 -65.65 12.28
C ASP A 24 43.32 -64.67 13.10
N ASN A 25 43.55 -64.60 14.41
CA ASN A 25 42.89 -63.65 15.32
C ASN A 25 43.33 -62.20 15.05
N PHE A 26 44.60 -61.99 14.69
CA PHE A 26 45.12 -60.68 14.28
C PHE A 26 44.41 -60.13 13.04
N ILE A 27 44.27 -60.96 11.99
CA ILE A 27 43.63 -60.58 10.73
C ILE A 27 42.15 -60.25 10.96
N LEU A 28 41.44 -61.05 11.76
CA LEU A 28 40.04 -60.81 12.09
C LEU A 28 39.84 -59.48 12.82
N LEU A 29 40.69 -59.17 13.80
CA LEU A 29 40.62 -57.92 14.55
C LEU A 29 40.87 -56.69 13.66
N GLN A 30 41.86 -56.75 12.76
CA GLN A 30 42.10 -55.66 11.80
C GLN A 30 40.90 -55.42 10.89
N PHE A 31 40.25 -56.48 10.41
CA PHE A 31 39.05 -56.37 9.59
C PHE A 31 37.89 -55.73 10.36
N LEU A 32 37.68 -56.10 11.62
CA LEU A 32 36.66 -55.51 12.50
C LEU A 32 36.92 -54.01 12.76
N ILE A 33 38.17 -53.61 12.98
CA ILE A 33 38.53 -52.20 13.16
C ILE A 33 38.27 -51.41 11.87
N LEU A 34 38.66 -51.95 10.71
CA LEU A 34 38.43 -51.29 9.42
C LEU A 34 36.94 -51.08 9.14
N THR A 35 36.12 -52.11 9.37
CA THR A 35 34.66 -52.03 9.18
C THR A 35 34.03 -51.00 10.13
N LEU A 36 34.45 -50.96 11.40
CA LEU A 36 33.99 -49.96 12.36
C LEU A 36 34.34 -48.52 11.91
N VAL A 37 35.57 -48.29 11.46
CA VAL A 37 36.03 -46.98 10.96
C VAL A 37 35.20 -46.56 9.75
N LEU A 38 34.94 -47.47 8.80
CA LEU A 38 34.09 -47.19 7.64
C LEU A 38 32.66 -46.80 8.06
N ILE A 39 32.06 -47.53 9.00
CA ILE A 39 30.73 -47.22 9.53
C ILE A 39 30.71 -45.82 10.14
N ILE A 40 31.70 -45.46 10.96
CA ILE A 40 31.79 -44.12 11.58
C ILE A 40 31.88 -43.02 10.50
N ILE A 41 32.69 -43.22 9.46
CA ILE A 41 32.81 -42.25 8.35
C ILE A 41 31.47 -42.10 7.62
N ILE A 42 30.79 -43.21 7.33
CA ILE A 42 29.48 -43.20 6.67
C ILE A 42 28.45 -42.47 7.54
N LEU A 43 28.39 -42.77 8.83
CA LEU A 43 27.48 -42.10 9.78
C LEU A 43 27.75 -40.59 9.85
N TYR A 44 29.02 -40.19 9.93
CA TYR A 44 29.42 -38.79 9.94
C TYR A 44 29.01 -38.08 8.63
N LYS A 45 29.27 -38.69 7.47
CA LYS A 45 28.86 -38.14 6.17
C LYS A 45 27.34 -38.02 6.05
N THR A 46 26.59 -39.05 6.45
CA THR A 46 25.13 -39.04 6.43
C THR A 46 24.57 -37.94 7.34
N TYR A 47 25.14 -37.78 8.53
CA TYR A 47 24.78 -36.69 9.44
C TYR A 47 25.06 -35.31 8.82
N ALA A 48 26.25 -35.12 8.24
CA ALA A 48 26.64 -33.86 7.62
C ALA A 48 25.74 -33.50 6.42
N ILE A 49 25.43 -34.47 5.56
CA ILE A 49 24.51 -34.29 4.41
C ILE A 49 23.11 -33.93 4.91
N LYS A 50 22.58 -34.64 5.92
CA LYS A 50 21.25 -34.33 6.47
C LYS A 50 21.20 -32.92 7.07
N LYS A 51 22.26 -32.51 7.77
CA LYS A 51 22.39 -31.15 8.32
C LYS A 51 22.50 -30.08 7.23
N LEU A 52 23.19 -30.36 6.14
CA LEU A 52 23.28 -29.43 5.01
C LEU A 52 21.95 -29.32 4.27
N ASN A 53 21.29 -30.44 3.98
CA ASN A 53 19.99 -30.48 3.31
C ASN A 53 18.91 -29.76 4.12
N THR A 54 18.88 -29.95 5.44
CA THR A 54 17.93 -29.22 6.30
C THR A 54 18.15 -27.71 6.26
N LYS A 55 19.41 -27.25 6.36
CA LYS A 55 19.75 -25.82 6.21
C LYS A 55 19.39 -25.28 4.83
N LEU A 56 19.70 -26.05 3.77
CA LEU A 56 19.39 -25.66 2.40
C LEU A 56 17.89 -25.54 2.17
N ASN A 57 17.11 -26.52 2.64
CA ASN A 57 15.65 -26.50 2.55
C ASN A 57 15.05 -25.32 3.31
N GLN A 58 15.56 -24.99 4.50
CA GLN A 58 15.14 -23.80 5.24
C GLN A 58 15.45 -22.52 4.46
N LYS A 59 16.64 -22.41 3.88
CA LYS A 59 17.02 -21.25 3.08
C LYS A 59 16.15 -21.12 1.82
N ILE A 60 15.93 -22.21 1.09
CA ILE A 60 15.06 -22.26 -0.08
C ILE A 60 13.64 -21.79 0.29
N LYS A 61 13.09 -22.32 1.38
CA LYS A 61 11.75 -21.93 1.83
C LYS A 61 11.67 -20.42 2.13
N SER A 62 12.66 -19.89 2.84
CA SER A 62 12.72 -18.45 3.14
C SER A 62 12.86 -17.59 1.89
N GLU A 63 13.69 -17.98 0.92
CA GLU A 63 13.85 -17.23 -0.33
C GLU A 63 12.59 -17.31 -1.21
N ILE A 64 11.88 -18.44 -1.22
CA ILE A 64 10.59 -18.56 -1.90
C ILE A 64 9.54 -17.65 -1.27
N GLU A 65 9.47 -17.60 0.07
CA GLU A 65 8.55 -16.71 0.78
C GLU A 65 8.84 -15.24 0.47
N LYS A 66 10.11 -14.82 0.52
CA LYS A 66 10.54 -13.46 0.12
C LYS A 66 10.21 -13.15 -1.35
N SER A 67 10.45 -14.09 -2.27
CA SER A 67 10.13 -13.91 -3.68
C SER A 67 8.64 -13.71 -3.88
N ARG A 68 7.79 -14.52 -3.23
CA ARG A 68 6.33 -14.39 -3.30
C ARG A 68 5.84 -13.05 -2.76
N GLU A 69 6.42 -12.59 -1.67
CA GLU A 69 6.10 -11.28 -1.12
C GLU A 69 6.48 -10.15 -2.09
N LYS A 70 7.66 -10.24 -2.69
CA LYS A 70 8.12 -9.29 -3.72
C LYS A 70 7.22 -9.32 -4.96
N ASP A 71 6.85 -10.49 -5.45
CA ASP A 71 5.96 -10.64 -6.61
C ASP A 71 4.59 -10.05 -6.32
N LYS A 72 4.06 -10.23 -5.11
CA LYS A 72 2.82 -9.59 -4.66
C LYS A 72 2.94 -8.07 -4.65
N MET A 73 4.03 -7.52 -4.09
CA MET A 73 4.29 -6.08 -4.10
C MET A 73 4.38 -5.53 -5.52
N LEU A 74 5.11 -6.20 -6.42
CA LEU A 74 5.23 -5.81 -7.82
C LEU A 74 3.89 -5.86 -8.55
N PHE A 75 3.07 -6.87 -8.28
CA PHE A 75 1.73 -6.97 -8.84
C PHE A 75 0.84 -5.80 -8.42
N GLU A 76 0.82 -5.45 -7.13
CA GLU A 76 0.06 -4.30 -6.65
C GLU A 76 0.61 -2.98 -7.25
N GLN A 77 1.93 -2.81 -7.36
CA GLN A 77 2.54 -1.64 -8.01
C GLN A 77 2.13 -1.52 -9.48
N ASN A 78 2.22 -2.60 -10.25
CA ASN A 78 1.81 -2.61 -11.66
C ASN A 78 0.32 -2.28 -11.80
N LYS A 79 -0.52 -2.84 -10.91
CA LYS A 79 -1.95 -2.53 -10.86
C LYS A 79 -2.18 -1.03 -10.62
N PHE A 80 -1.47 -0.40 -9.70
CA PHE A 80 -1.58 1.04 -9.46
C PHE A 80 -1.12 1.89 -10.64
N ILE A 81 -0.03 1.52 -11.32
CA ILE A 81 0.44 2.22 -12.53
C ILE A 81 -0.63 2.14 -13.63
N SER A 82 -1.15 0.93 -13.92
CA SER A 82 -2.22 0.75 -14.91
C SER A 82 -3.50 1.50 -14.52
N MET A 83 -3.82 1.59 -13.22
CA MET A 83 -4.93 2.42 -12.75
C MET A 83 -4.68 3.91 -12.99
N GLY A 84 -3.45 4.40 -12.86
CA GLY A 84 -3.08 5.78 -13.19
C GLY A 84 -3.35 6.12 -14.66
N GLU A 85 -2.93 5.27 -15.60
CA GLU A 85 -3.16 5.47 -17.04
C GLU A 85 -4.65 5.45 -17.40
N VAL A 86 -5.42 4.50 -16.82
CA VAL A 86 -6.87 4.45 -17.03
C VAL A 86 -7.55 5.66 -16.41
N MET A 87 -7.11 6.12 -15.24
CA MET A 87 -7.64 7.31 -14.59
C MET A 87 -7.34 8.58 -15.36
N GLU A 88 -6.17 8.71 -15.98
CA GLU A 88 -5.86 9.83 -16.87
C GLU A 88 -6.83 9.87 -18.07
N ASN A 89 -7.12 8.71 -18.66
CA ASN A 89 -8.10 8.60 -19.74
C ASN A 89 -9.52 8.98 -19.28
N ILE A 90 -9.95 8.50 -18.11
CA ILE A 90 -11.27 8.86 -17.52
C ILE A 90 -11.32 10.36 -17.20
N ALA A 91 -10.25 10.91 -16.63
CA ALA A 91 -10.12 12.32 -16.32
C ALA A 91 -10.34 13.19 -17.56
N HIS A 92 -9.69 12.83 -18.67
CA HIS A 92 -9.92 13.48 -19.95
C HIS A 92 -11.37 13.37 -20.42
N GLN A 93 -11.96 12.18 -20.35
CA GLN A 93 -13.36 11.95 -20.75
C GLN A 93 -14.37 12.72 -19.91
N TRP A 94 -14.11 12.94 -18.62
CA TRP A 94 -14.99 13.69 -17.72
C TRP A 94 -14.82 15.21 -17.82
N ARG A 95 -13.64 15.69 -18.20
CA ARG A 95 -13.42 17.13 -18.41
C ARG A 95 -14.26 17.67 -19.56
N GLN A 96 -14.56 16.84 -20.57
CA GLN A 96 -15.42 17.20 -21.70
C GLN A 96 -16.87 17.56 -21.29
N PRO A 97 -17.65 16.70 -20.60
CA PRO A 97 -19.00 17.05 -20.16
C PRO A 97 -19.01 18.20 -19.15
N LEU A 98 -18.00 18.32 -18.27
CA LEU A 98 -17.88 19.47 -17.37
C LEU A 98 -17.71 20.78 -18.14
N SER A 99 -16.87 20.79 -19.18
CA SER A 99 -16.70 21.95 -20.05
C SER A 99 -18.02 22.29 -20.76
N GLN A 100 -18.79 21.29 -21.21
CA GLN A 100 -20.09 21.51 -21.86
C GLN A 100 -21.13 22.09 -20.89
N ILE A 101 -21.13 21.66 -19.63
CA ILE A 101 -21.97 22.24 -18.58
C ILE A 101 -21.59 23.71 -18.38
N ASN A 102 -20.32 24.03 -18.21
CA ASN A 102 -19.88 25.42 -18.03
C ASN A 102 -20.20 26.29 -19.25
N SER A 103 -20.05 25.78 -20.47
CA SER A 103 -20.47 26.51 -21.67
C SER A 103 -21.99 26.77 -21.67
N SER A 104 -22.80 25.79 -21.25
CA SER A 104 -24.25 25.98 -21.14
C SER A 104 -24.61 27.03 -20.09
N VAL A 105 -23.93 27.01 -18.93
CA VAL A 105 -24.08 28.01 -17.87
C VAL A 105 -23.75 29.41 -18.40
N LEU A 106 -22.63 29.56 -19.13
CA LEU A 106 -22.21 30.83 -19.70
C LEU A 106 -23.25 31.39 -20.68
N VAL A 107 -23.77 30.55 -21.56
CA VAL A 107 -24.83 30.95 -22.52
C VAL A 107 -26.11 31.38 -21.79
N ILE A 108 -26.48 30.67 -20.71
CA ILE A 108 -27.64 31.04 -19.90
C ILE A 108 -27.39 32.40 -19.25
N ASP A 109 -26.22 32.60 -18.63
CA ASP A 109 -25.85 33.85 -17.96
C ASP A 109 -25.86 35.04 -18.92
N ASP A 110 -25.25 34.90 -20.11
CA ASP A 110 -25.24 35.90 -21.18
C ASP A 110 -26.66 36.30 -21.61
N VAL A 111 -27.54 35.31 -21.85
CA VAL A 111 -28.93 35.57 -22.27
C VAL A 111 -29.73 36.28 -21.17
N LEU A 112 -29.51 35.94 -19.89
CA LEU A 112 -30.15 36.63 -18.77
C LEU A 112 -29.67 38.08 -18.67
N HIS A 113 -28.37 38.29 -18.87
CA HIS A 113 -27.75 39.61 -18.88
C HIS A 113 -28.28 40.50 -20.02
N GLU A 114 -28.37 39.97 -21.25
CA GLU A 114 -28.94 40.69 -22.40
C GLU A 114 -30.41 41.08 -22.19
N LYS A 115 -31.18 40.21 -21.53
CA LYS A 115 -32.59 40.46 -21.21
C LYS A 115 -32.79 41.33 -19.97
N ASN A 116 -31.71 41.75 -19.31
CA ASN A 116 -31.75 42.52 -18.08
C ASN A 116 -32.56 41.83 -16.97
N PHE A 117 -32.59 40.49 -16.99
CA PHE A 117 -33.32 39.67 -16.04
C PHE A 117 -32.44 39.41 -14.83
N LYS A 118 -32.88 39.87 -13.66
CA LYS A 118 -32.17 39.70 -12.38
C LYS A 118 -33.03 38.93 -11.40
N ASP A 119 -32.57 37.74 -11.05
CA ASP A 119 -33.19 36.90 -10.03
C ASP A 119 -32.07 36.31 -9.18
N SER A 120 -32.08 36.63 -7.89
CA SER A 120 -31.02 36.25 -6.96
C SER A 120 -30.92 34.74 -6.75
N VAL A 121 -32.02 34.00 -6.92
CA VAL A 121 -32.03 32.54 -6.78
C VAL A 121 -31.36 31.91 -7.99
N ILE A 122 -31.65 32.41 -9.19
CA ILE A 122 -31.00 31.92 -10.42
C ILE A 122 -29.50 32.23 -10.40
N GLU A 123 -29.10 33.44 -10.00
CA GLU A 123 -27.68 33.80 -9.85
C GLU A 123 -26.98 32.89 -8.82
N GLU A 124 -27.58 32.63 -7.65
CA GLU A 124 -27.05 31.69 -6.65
C GLU A 124 -26.85 30.29 -7.24
N LYS A 125 -27.79 29.81 -8.07
CA LYS A 125 -27.75 28.48 -8.68
C LYS A 125 -26.70 28.36 -9.79
N LEU A 126 -26.52 29.40 -10.62
CA LEU A 126 -25.45 29.41 -11.63
C LEU A 126 -24.07 29.37 -10.97
N LEU A 127 -23.87 30.16 -9.90
CA LEU A 127 -22.65 30.13 -9.09
C LEU A 127 -22.42 28.78 -8.39
N GLU A 128 -23.48 28.12 -7.93
CA GLU A 128 -23.41 26.78 -7.35
C GLU A 128 -22.95 25.75 -8.40
N ILE A 129 -23.53 25.78 -9.62
CA ILE A 129 -23.12 24.88 -10.70
C ILE A 129 -21.65 25.10 -11.07
N GLU A 130 -21.22 26.35 -11.24
CA GLU A 130 -19.83 26.67 -11.56
C GLU A 130 -18.86 26.20 -10.46
N SER A 131 -19.25 26.39 -9.19
CA SER A 131 -18.49 25.90 -8.03
C SER A 131 -18.37 24.38 -8.03
N LEU A 132 -19.46 23.68 -8.34
CA LEU A 132 -19.51 22.21 -8.40
C LEU A 132 -18.68 21.66 -9.57
N THR A 133 -18.80 22.22 -10.78
CA THR A 133 -18.01 21.77 -11.93
C THR A 133 -16.52 22.02 -11.73
N LYS A 134 -16.15 23.16 -11.12
CA LYS A 134 -14.77 23.46 -10.73
C LYS A 134 -14.25 22.49 -9.69
N TYR A 135 -15.03 22.19 -8.66
CA TYR A 135 -14.68 21.18 -7.66
C TYR A 135 -14.48 19.80 -8.30
N MET A 136 -15.38 19.37 -9.19
CA MET A 136 -15.24 18.10 -9.90
C MET A 136 -13.99 18.06 -10.77
N SER A 137 -13.70 19.13 -11.50
CA SER A 137 -12.48 19.23 -12.32
C SER A 137 -11.21 19.14 -11.47
N ASN A 138 -11.18 19.82 -10.32
CA ASN A 138 -10.07 19.72 -9.37
C ASN A 138 -9.95 18.31 -8.78
N THR A 139 -11.06 17.69 -8.39
CA THR A 139 -11.09 16.31 -7.89
C THR A 139 -10.53 15.33 -8.92
N ILE A 140 -10.87 15.50 -10.20
CA ILE A 140 -10.33 14.71 -11.30
C ILE A 140 -8.80 14.89 -11.41
N ASN A 141 -8.30 16.12 -11.29
CA ASN A 141 -6.86 16.39 -11.29
C ASN A 141 -6.17 15.74 -10.08
N ASP A 142 -6.77 15.84 -8.90
CA ASP A 142 -6.24 15.24 -7.68
C ASP A 142 -6.21 13.70 -7.78
N PHE A 143 -7.22 13.08 -8.41
CA PHE A 143 -7.22 11.65 -8.70
C PHE A 143 -6.13 11.22 -9.69
N LYS A 144 -5.87 12.02 -10.74
CA LYS A 144 -4.74 11.80 -11.65
C LYS A 144 -3.41 11.90 -10.89
N ASN A 145 -3.24 12.94 -10.08
CA ASN A 145 -2.03 13.22 -9.32
C ASN A 145 -1.85 12.29 -8.10
N PHE A 146 -2.89 11.54 -7.71
CA PHE A 146 -2.82 10.57 -6.62
C PHE A 146 -1.78 9.47 -6.88
N PHE A 147 -1.59 9.10 -8.15
CA PHE A 147 -0.60 8.12 -8.60
C PHE A 147 0.75 8.75 -8.95
N ASP A 148 0.86 10.07 -8.91
CA ASP A 148 2.09 10.78 -9.19
C ASP A 148 3.05 10.63 -7.98
N GLN A 149 4.28 10.21 -8.24
CA GLN A 149 5.27 9.96 -7.20
C GLN A 149 5.93 11.26 -6.70
N ASP A 150 5.74 12.37 -7.44
CA ASP A 150 6.38 13.67 -7.20
C ASP A 150 5.44 14.69 -6.54
N LYS A 151 4.72 14.28 -5.49
CA LYS A 151 3.89 15.22 -4.71
C LYS A 151 4.77 16.26 -4.01
N LYS A 152 4.43 17.54 -4.15
CA LYS A 152 5.18 18.65 -3.53
C LYS A 152 4.49 19.15 -2.25
N TYR A 153 5.31 19.47 -1.25
CA TYR A 153 4.85 20.17 -0.07
C TYR A 153 4.52 21.62 -0.41
N GLU A 154 3.37 22.08 0.06
CA GLU A 154 2.92 23.46 -0.06
C GLU A 154 2.61 24.01 1.33
N THR A 155 2.90 25.29 1.53
CA THR A 155 2.54 26.00 2.75
C THR A 155 1.19 26.66 2.55
N PHE A 156 0.22 26.35 3.42
CA PHE A 156 -1.14 26.87 3.32
C PHE A 156 -1.78 27.07 4.71
N PHE A 157 -2.88 27.83 4.75
CA PHE A 157 -3.63 28.06 5.98
C PHE A 157 -4.75 27.04 6.16
N LEU A 158 -4.77 26.34 7.31
CA LEU A 158 -5.77 25.31 7.60
C LEU A 158 -7.20 25.85 7.67
N ASN A 159 -7.39 27.07 8.17
CA ASN A 159 -8.71 27.70 8.23
C ASN A 159 -9.30 27.92 6.82
N GLU A 160 -8.49 28.42 5.88
CA GLU A 160 -8.94 28.65 4.50
C GLU A 160 -9.24 27.33 3.78
N LEU A 161 -8.44 26.30 4.05
CA LEU A 161 -8.68 24.94 3.55
C LEU A 161 -10.03 24.39 4.03
N ILE A 162 -10.29 24.48 5.34
CA ILE A 162 -11.52 23.96 5.96
C ILE A 162 -12.74 24.74 5.48
N GLU A 163 -12.66 26.08 5.39
CA GLU A 163 -13.73 26.91 4.82
C GLU A 163 -14.07 26.50 3.37
N LYS A 164 -13.05 26.29 2.54
CA LYS A 164 -13.26 25.80 1.16
C LYS A 164 -13.92 24.41 1.16
N SER A 165 -13.49 23.50 2.03
CA SER A 165 -14.10 22.17 2.16
C SER A 165 -15.57 22.24 2.59
N ILE A 166 -15.92 23.10 3.54
CA ILE A 166 -17.31 23.33 3.97
C ILE A 166 -18.13 23.92 2.83
N TYR A 167 -17.58 24.90 2.10
CA TYR A 167 -18.25 25.53 0.96
C TYR A 167 -18.63 24.50 -0.12
N ILE A 168 -17.73 23.55 -0.42
CA ILE A 168 -17.97 22.47 -1.39
C ILE A 168 -19.21 21.64 -1.04
N VAL A 169 -19.37 21.27 0.24
CA VAL A 169 -20.48 20.39 0.67
C VAL A 169 -21.75 21.15 1.04
N LYS A 170 -21.67 22.48 1.20
CA LYS A 170 -22.73 23.35 1.72
C LYS A 170 -24.08 23.13 1.06
N GLY A 171 -24.13 23.02 -0.27
CA GLY A 171 -25.38 22.81 -1.01
C GLY A 171 -26.09 21.51 -0.60
N THR A 172 -25.33 20.42 -0.48
CA THR A 172 -25.87 19.11 -0.08
C THR A 172 -26.32 19.08 1.39
N PHE A 173 -25.61 19.77 2.28
CA PHE A 173 -25.99 19.87 3.69
C PHE A 173 -27.24 20.73 3.87
N LYS A 174 -27.31 21.89 3.21
CA LYS A 174 -28.49 22.78 3.20
C LYS A 174 -29.73 22.07 2.66
N ALA A 175 -29.58 21.28 1.59
CA ALA A 175 -30.68 20.48 1.03
C ALA A 175 -31.23 19.42 2.00
N ASN A 176 -30.42 18.97 2.96
CA ASN A 176 -30.82 18.04 4.01
C ASN A 176 -31.14 18.75 5.35
N ASN A 177 -31.25 20.08 5.36
CA ASN A 177 -31.46 20.91 6.56
C ASN A 177 -30.39 20.68 7.65
N ILE A 178 -29.14 20.42 7.25
CA ILE A 178 -28.02 20.25 8.17
C ILE A 178 -27.21 21.54 8.20
N GLU A 179 -27.02 22.09 9.40
CA GLU A 179 -26.17 23.25 9.65
C GLU A 179 -24.76 22.80 10.04
N ILE A 180 -23.74 23.43 9.47
CA ILE A 180 -22.34 23.18 9.81
C ILE A 180 -21.85 24.34 10.66
N GLU A 181 -21.52 24.08 11.92
CA GLU A 181 -20.90 25.05 12.81
C GLU A 181 -19.36 24.95 12.71
N ASN A 182 -18.70 26.04 12.29
CA ASN A 182 -17.24 26.09 12.16
C ASN A 182 -16.63 27.02 13.22
N ASN A 183 -16.01 26.42 14.25
CA ASN A 183 -15.46 27.13 15.40
C ASN A 183 -13.93 27.31 15.33
N ILE A 184 -13.40 27.65 14.14
CA ILE A 184 -11.97 27.88 13.95
C ILE A 184 -11.65 29.36 14.16
N ASN A 185 -10.98 29.66 15.27
CA ASN A 185 -10.68 31.04 15.65
C ASN A 185 -9.27 31.50 15.27
N ASN A 186 -8.38 30.58 14.89
CA ASN A 186 -6.96 30.86 14.67
C ASN A 186 -6.53 30.53 13.24
N ARG A 187 -5.68 31.37 12.66
CA ARG A 187 -4.96 31.05 11.42
C ARG A 187 -3.76 30.16 11.74
N TYR A 188 -3.80 28.92 11.29
CA TYR A 188 -2.68 27.99 11.39
C TYR A 188 -2.06 27.77 10.02
N GLU A 189 -0.80 28.12 9.90
CA GLU A 189 0.01 27.79 8.73
C GLU A 189 0.50 26.34 8.84
N TYR A 190 0.37 25.58 7.75
CA TYR A 190 0.70 24.17 7.69
C TYR A 190 1.48 23.87 6.41
N LEU A 191 2.53 23.06 6.53
CA LEU A 191 3.32 22.56 5.41
C LEU A 191 2.89 21.12 5.11
N GLY A 192 2.30 20.90 3.94
CA GLY A 192 1.80 19.57 3.58
C GLY A 192 1.22 19.50 2.18
N PHE A 193 0.42 18.47 1.94
CA PHE A 193 -0.30 18.28 0.68
C PHE A 193 -1.70 18.87 0.81
N GLN A 194 -1.89 20.09 0.31
CA GLN A 194 -3.11 20.86 0.50
C GLN A 194 -4.35 20.12 -0.03
N ASN A 195 -4.28 19.64 -1.27
CA ASN A 195 -5.42 19.03 -1.95
C ASN A 195 -5.84 17.71 -1.29
N GLU A 196 -4.88 16.87 -0.90
CA GLU A 196 -5.12 15.61 -0.21
C GLU A 196 -5.83 15.82 1.12
N LEU A 197 -5.39 16.83 1.89
CA LEU A 197 -6.04 17.15 3.16
C LEU A 197 -7.46 17.70 2.93
N GLN A 198 -7.67 18.56 1.93
CA GLN A 198 -9.00 19.05 1.55
C GLN A 198 -9.93 17.89 1.18
N HIS A 199 -9.45 16.93 0.39
CA HIS A 199 -10.21 15.76 -0.04
C HIS A 199 -10.61 14.88 1.16
N VAL A 200 -9.68 14.61 2.08
CA VAL A 200 -9.97 13.89 3.33
C VAL A 200 -11.09 14.58 4.12
N ILE A 201 -11.02 15.91 4.28
CA ILE A 201 -12.05 16.67 5.00
C ILE A 201 -13.41 16.55 4.31
N VAL A 202 -13.47 16.69 2.98
CA VAL A 202 -14.75 16.59 2.24
C VAL A 202 -15.34 15.18 2.36
N VAL A 203 -14.52 14.14 2.33
CA VAL A 203 -14.97 12.75 2.56
C VAL A 203 -15.52 12.57 3.96
N LEU A 204 -14.81 13.08 4.98
CA LEU A 204 -15.26 13.00 6.37
C LEU A 204 -16.59 13.74 6.58
N LEU A 205 -16.76 14.92 5.99
CA LEU A 205 -18.01 15.68 6.04
C LEU A 205 -19.16 14.90 5.40
N ASN A 206 -18.96 14.33 4.21
CA ASN A 206 -20.00 13.53 3.56
C ASN A 206 -20.37 12.30 4.38
N ASN A 207 -19.39 11.59 4.94
CA ASN A 207 -19.66 10.44 5.80
C ASN A 207 -20.43 10.86 7.07
N ALA A 208 -20.09 12.00 7.67
CA ALA A 208 -20.79 12.53 8.84
C ALA A 208 -22.25 12.87 8.51
N LYS A 209 -22.50 13.50 7.35
CA LYS A 209 -23.84 13.79 6.83
C LYS A 209 -24.66 12.51 6.66
N ASP A 210 -24.09 11.50 6.01
CA ASP A 210 -24.78 10.23 5.75
C ASP A 210 -25.12 9.51 7.06
N ALA A 211 -24.21 9.51 8.03
CA ALA A 211 -24.46 8.98 9.37
C ALA A 211 -25.58 9.74 10.09
N PHE A 212 -25.54 11.08 10.05
CA PHE A 212 -26.54 11.93 10.68
C PHE A 212 -27.95 11.71 10.12
N ILE A 213 -28.09 11.62 8.79
CA ILE A 213 -29.37 11.34 8.11
C ILE A 213 -29.88 9.95 8.51
N THR A 214 -28.99 8.95 8.55
CA THR A 214 -29.36 7.57 8.91
C THR A 214 -29.90 7.51 10.35
N GLU A 215 -29.24 8.17 11.29
CA GLU A 215 -29.68 8.22 12.69
C GLU A 215 -31.03 8.95 12.84
N LEU A 216 -31.24 10.05 12.12
CA LEU A 216 -32.52 10.77 12.09
C LEU A 216 -33.67 9.88 11.56
N SER A 217 -33.40 9.07 10.54
CA SER A 217 -34.39 8.15 9.97
C SER A 217 -34.82 7.04 10.93
N HIS A 218 -33.93 6.64 11.85
CA HIS A 218 -34.22 5.67 12.90
C HIS A 218 -34.99 6.26 14.09
N LEU A 219 -34.96 7.59 14.29
CA LEU A 219 -35.71 8.26 15.36
C LEU A 219 -37.17 8.60 14.99
N ILE A 220 -37.51 8.56 13.70
CA ILE A 220 -38.83 8.93 13.18
C ILE A 220 -39.71 7.69 12.92
N LEU A 221 -39.16 6.48 13.07
CA LEU A 221 -39.85 5.18 13.01
C LEU A 221 -40.07 4.61 14.41
#